data_AF-A0A450X955-F1
#
_entry.id   AF-A0A450X955-F1
#
_cell.length_a   1.000
_cell.length_b   1.000
_cell.length_c   1.000
_cell.angle_alpha   90.00
_cell.angle_beta   90.00
_cell.angle_gamma   90.00
#
_symmetry.space_group_name_H-M   'P 1'
#
loop_
_entity.id
_entity.type
_entity.pdbx_description
1 polymer ?
#
loop_
_entity_poly.entity_id
_entity_poly.type
_entity_poly.pdbx_seq_one_letter_code
_entity_poly.pdbx_strand_id
1 'polypeptide(L)'
;MLENYYDINQADRFEELFGNLAIGQTPTAEHNRYFVLKWDFSEVSAQGDGQEIKQNLYRYLNARISSFSDYYRDALPVSLQIDPQDALSSFQFLLNTIQQTGHSLYLLIDEYDNFANELMMGRRNTEESRYQAILSGEGCVKTLFKTIKAGAGRRGIARVFITGVSPVVMSDLTSGYNVAENIYSLHRFNGLCGFREDEIATAIARIVRECQLPDAQAEEALAMMRTFYNGYRFSPDTDQHIYNPT
;
A
#
# COMPACT_ATOMS: atom_id res chain seq x y z
N MET A 1 -9.29 -2.26 4.17
CA MET A 1 -10.12 -3.25 3.44
C MET A 1 -9.32 -4.51 3.10
N LEU A 2 -8.25 -4.42 2.31
CA LEU A 2 -7.43 -5.59 1.92
C LEU A 2 -6.93 -6.38 3.14
N GLU A 3 -6.48 -5.67 4.18
CA GLU A 3 -6.07 -6.29 5.45
C GLU A 3 -7.14 -7.23 6.00
N ASN A 4 -8.36 -6.73 6.21
CA ASN A 4 -9.44 -7.55 6.76
C ASN A 4 -9.95 -8.64 5.81
N TYR A 5 -9.86 -8.43 4.50
CA TYR A 5 -10.38 -9.40 3.52
C TYR A 5 -9.48 -10.65 3.42
N TYR A 6 -8.18 -10.48 3.61
CA TYR A 6 -7.19 -11.56 3.45
C TYR A 6 -6.72 -12.18 4.77
N ASP A 7 -6.90 -11.47 5.89
CA ASP A 7 -6.47 -11.91 7.22
C ASP A 7 -7.25 -13.14 7.72
N ILE A 8 -6.52 -14.19 8.11
CA ILE A 8 -7.04 -15.40 8.74
C ILE A 8 -7.87 -15.12 10.01
N ASN A 9 -7.48 -14.12 10.81
CA ASN A 9 -8.17 -13.79 12.07
C ASN A 9 -9.51 -13.10 11.83
N GLN A 10 -9.79 -12.64 10.60
CA GLN A 10 -11.06 -11.99 10.25
C GLN A 10 -12.06 -12.95 9.58
N ALA A 11 -11.74 -14.26 9.49
CA ALA A 11 -12.59 -15.26 8.84
C ALA A 11 -14.01 -15.29 9.42
N ASP A 12 -14.15 -15.26 10.74
CA ASP A 12 -15.45 -15.30 11.44
C ASP A 12 -16.28 -14.02 11.25
N ARG A 13 -15.64 -12.94 10.80
CA ARG A 13 -16.26 -11.62 10.56
C ARG A 13 -16.46 -11.32 9.08
N PHE A 14 -16.20 -12.29 8.20
CA PHE A 14 -16.28 -12.05 6.75
C PHE A 14 -17.66 -11.55 6.31
N GLU A 15 -18.73 -12.18 6.79
CA GLU A 15 -20.10 -11.79 6.43
C GLU A 15 -20.47 -10.39 6.96
N GLU A 16 -20.06 -10.09 8.20
CA GLU A 16 -20.25 -8.76 8.82
C GLU A 16 -19.58 -7.66 7.98
N LEU A 17 -18.35 -7.91 7.53
CA LEU A 17 -17.52 -6.91 6.87
C LEU A 17 -17.79 -6.79 5.37
N PHE A 18 -18.13 -7.90 4.71
CA PHE A 18 -18.16 -7.99 3.25
C PHE A 18 -19.47 -8.51 2.67
N GLY A 19 -20.38 -9.12 3.43
CA GLY A 19 -21.56 -9.83 2.90
C GLY A 19 -22.46 -8.99 2.00
N ASN A 20 -22.59 -7.69 2.31
CA ASN A 20 -23.39 -6.75 1.51
C ASN A 20 -22.62 -6.12 0.34
N LEU A 21 -21.35 -6.46 0.14
CA LEU A 21 -20.48 -5.95 -0.92
C LEU A 21 -20.35 -6.97 -2.05
N ALA A 22 -20.11 -6.49 -3.27
CA ALA A 22 -19.90 -7.38 -4.42
C ALA A 22 -18.80 -8.43 -4.18
N ILE A 23 -17.74 -8.07 -3.46
CA ILE A 23 -16.63 -8.98 -3.14
C ILE A 23 -16.99 -10.02 -2.06
N GLY A 24 -17.96 -9.74 -1.18
CA GLY A 24 -18.46 -10.75 -0.24
C GLY A 24 -19.50 -11.68 -0.85
N GLN A 25 -20.27 -11.19 -1.83
CA GLN A 25 -21.20 -12.01 -2.61
C GLN A 25 -20.49 -12.98 -3.57
N THR A 26 -19.30 -12.61 -4.05
CA THR A 26 -18.45 -13.46 -4.91
C THR A 26 -17.01 -13.44 -4.40
N PRO A 27 -16.71 -14.15 -3.29
CA PRO A 27 -15.39 -14.15 -2.70
C PRO A 27 -14.37 -14.86 -3.59
N THR A 28 -13.16 -14.32 -3.63
CA THR A 28 -12.00 -14.95 -4.26
C THR A 28 -11.54 -16.17 -3.45
N ALA A 29 -10.96 -17.18 -4.10
CA ALA A 29 -10.51 -18.42 -3.45
C ALA A 29 -9.45 -18.24 -2.33
N GLU A 30 -8.90 -17.03 -2.19
CA GLU A 30 -7.85 -16.68 -1.24
C GLU A 30 -8.34 -15.79 -0.08
N HIS A 31 -9.64 -15.50 0.03
CA HIS A 31 -10.19 -14.72 1.14
C HIS A 31 -9.86 -15.36 2.50
N ASN A 32 -9.44 -14.56 3.49
CA ASN A 32 -9.06 -14.99 4.84
C ASN A 32 -8.06 -16.17 4.91
N ARG A 33 -7.07 -16.23 4.01
CA ARG A 33 -6.07 -17.35 3.99
C ARG A 33 -4.65 -16.95 4.39
N TYR A 34 -4.42 -15.68 4.69
CA TYR A 34 -3.07 -15.16 4.93
C TYR A 34 -2.90 -14.58 6.33
N PHE A 35 -1.67 -14.69 6.84
CA PHE A 35 -1.19 -13.70 7.78
C PHE A 35 -0.99 -12.38 7.04
N VAL A 36 -1.49 -11.27 7.58
CA VAL A 36 -1.31 -9.96 6.97
C VAL A 36 -0.37 -9.10 7.80
N LEU A 37 0.60 -8.46 7.15
CA LEU A 37 1.48 -7.46 7.74
C LEU A 37 1.43 -6.19 6.89
N LYS A 38 1.00 -5.07 7.50
CA LYS A 38 1.09 -3.74 6.91
C LYS A 38 2.34 -3.02 7.41
N TRP A 39 3.08 -2.43 6.47
CA TRP A 39 4.05 -1.36 6.69
C TRP A 39 3.56 -0.10 6.01
N ASP A 40 3.65 1.02 6.71
CA ASP A 40 3.26 2.35 6.26
C ASP A 40 4.48 3.27 6.45
N PHE A 41 5.17 3.57 5.35
CA PHE A 41 6.44 4.28 5.44
C PHE A 41 6.26 5.78 5.69
N SER A 42 5.04 6.32 5.66
CA SER A 42 4.76 7.68 6.14
C SER A 42 5.03 7.84 7.64
N GLU A 43 4.95 6.75 8.41
CA GLU A 43 5.26 6.74 9.85
C GLU A 43 6.77 6.77 10.14
N VAL A 44 7.62 6.64 9.12
CA VAL A 44 9.08 6.60 9.29
C VAL A 44 9.68 7.96 8.96
N SER A 45 10.32 8.56 9.96
CA SER A 45 11.07 9.80 9.77
C SER A 45 12.26 9.60 8.83
N ALA A 46 12.27 10.34 7.72
CA ALA A 46 13.39 10.48 6.81
C ALA A 46 14.40 11.58 7.26
N GLN A 47 14.31 12.05 8.51
CA GLN A 47 15.26 13.01 9.07
C GLN A 47 16.53 12.32 9.54
N GLY A 48 17.66 12.99 9.33
CA GLY A 48 18.98 12.55 9.78
C GLY A 48 19.92 12.11 8.66
N ASP A 49 21.02 11.48 9.04
CA ASP A 49 21.91 10.79 8.10
C ASP A 49 21.39 9.38 7.73
N GLY A 50 22.10 8.70 6.83
CA GLY A 50 21.68 7.37 6.37
C GLY A 50 21.63 6.30 7.48
N GLN A 51 22.42 6.44 8.55
CA GLN A 51 22.38 5.52 9.69
C GLN A 51 21.20 5.83 10.59
N GLU A 52 20.91 7.10 10.87
CA GLU A 52 19.73 7.52 11.64
C GLU A 52 18.45 7.08 10.95
N ILE A 53 18.35 7.27 9.63
CA ILE A 53 17.18 6.85 8.83
C ILE A 53 17.05 5.33 8.82
N LYS A 54 18.17 4.59 8.69
CA LYS A 54 18.16 3.12 8.82
C LYS A 54 17.65 2.68 10.20
N GLN A 55 18.10 3.32 11.29
CA GLN A 55 17.66 3.00 12.64
C GLN A 55 16.18 3.30 12.83
N ASN A 56 15.67 4.41 12.30
CA ASN A 56 14.25 4.75 12.34
C ASN A 56 13.40 3.70 11.61
N LEU A 57 13.83 3.30 10.41
CA LEU A 57 13.17 2.23 9.66
C LEU A 57 13.19 0.91 10.45
N TYR A 58 14.35 0.49 10.97
CA TYR A 58 14.44 -0.81 11.67
C TYR A 58 13.64 -0.82 12.97
N ARG A 59 13.63 0.29 13.71
CA ARG A 59 12.78 0.45 14.89
C ARG A 59 11.30 0.31 14.53
N TYR A 60 10.86 0.97 13.46
CA TYR A 60 9.49 0.87 12.95
C TYR A 60 9.12 -0.57 12.57
N LEU A 61 9.95 -1.20 11.73
CA LEU A 61 9.72 -2.58 11.28
C LEU A 61 9.65 -3.56 12.44
N ASN A 62 10.57 -3.48 13.39
CA ASN A 62 10.55 -4.32 14.59
C ASN A 62 9.30 -4.10 15.43
N ALA A 63 8.86 -2.85 15.61
CA ALA A 63 7.61 -2.56 16.31
C ALA A 63 6.40 -3.21 15.61
N ARG A 64 6.33 -3.12 14.28
CA ARG A 64 5.28 -3.78 13.48
C ARG A 64 5.32 -5.29 13.59
N ILE A 65 6.50 -5.91 13.60
CA ILE A 65 6.69 -7.36 13.78
C ILE A 65 6.27 -7.78 15.20
N SER A 66 6.59 -7.00 16.23
CA SER A 66 6.14 -7.25 17.60
C SER A 66 4.61 -7.23 17.70
N SER A 67 3.96 -6.19 17.16
CA SER A 67 2.50 -6.10 17.14
C SER A 67 1.86 -7.25 16.35
N PHE A 68 2.48 -7.67 15.25
CA PHE A 68 2.07 -8.86 14.50
C PHE A 68 2.15 -10.13 15.37
N SER A 69 3.25 -10.32 16.12
CA SER A 69 3.40 -11.47 17.02
C SER A 69 2.31 -11.53 18.08
N ASP A 70 1.91 -10.39 18.62
CA ASP A 70 0.84 -10.31 19.62
C ASP A 70 -0.53 -10.59 19.02
N TYR A 71 -0.83 -10.00 17.86
CA TYR A 71 -2.13 -10.17 17.20
C TYR A 71 -2.37 -11.62 16.73
N TYR A 72 -1.32 -12.31 16.28
CA TYR A 72 -1.40 -13.70 15.81
C TYR A 72 -0.93 -14.73 16.82
N ARG A 73 -0.87 -14.37 18.12
CA ARG A 73 -0.29 -15.23 19.17
C ARG A 73 -0.84 -16.65 19.17
N ASP A 74 -2.13 -16.82 18.98
CA ASP A 74 -2.79 -18.13 19.02
C ASP A 74 -2.59 -18.96 17.73
N ALA A 75 -2.26 -18.29 16.62
CA ALA A 75 -2.02 -18.91 15.32
C ALA A 75 -0.53 -19.20 15.05
N LEU A 76 0.37 -18.54 15.78
CA LEU A 76 1.82 -18.76 15.65
C LEU A 76 2.29 -19.91 16.55
N PRO A 77 3.17 -20.79 16.08
CA PRO A 77 3.67 -21.93 16.87
C PRO A 77 4.61 -21.49 17.99
N VAL A 78 5.27 -20.34 17.83
CA VAL A 78 6.20 -19.75 18.80
C VAL A 78 6.13 -18.23 18.74
N SER A 79 6.51 -17.57 19.84
CA SER A 79 6.68 -16.12 19.87
C SER A 79 7.80 -15.68 18.93
N LEU A 80 7.60 -14.56 18.25
CA LEU A 80 8.62 -14.02 17.35
C LEU A 80 9.83 -13.49 18.12
N GLN A 81 11.04 -13.80 17.63
CA GLN A 81 12.28 -13.22 18.11
C GLN A 81 12.54 -11.90 17.38
N ILE A 82 12.75 -10.84 18.16
CA ILE A 82 13.05 -9.50 17.65
C ILE A 82 14.51 -9.18 17.93
N ASP A 83 15.29 -8.97 16.88
CA ASP A 83 16.62 -8.36 17.01
C ASP A 83 16.46 -6.84 17.01
N PRO A 84 16.76 -6.13 18.12
CA PRO A 84 16.55 -4.69 18.22
C PRO A 84 17.44 -3.87 17.27
N GLN A 85 18.53 -4.46 16.74
CA GLN A 85 19.48 -3.81 15.85
C GLN A 85 19.32 -4.22 14.39
N ASP A 86 18.66 -5.35 14.10
CA ASP A 86 18.48 -5.86 12.75
C ASP A 86 17.04 -6.34 12.48
N ALA A 87 16.22 -5.43 11.97
CA ALA A 87 14.86 -5.75 11.59
C ALA A 87 14.75 -6.74 10.42
N LEU A 88 15.79 -6.90 9.60
CA LEU A 88 15.77 -7.89 8.52
C LEU A 88 15.89 -9.30 9.08
N SER A 89 16.71 -9.48 10.12
CA SER A 89 16.81 -10.74 10.87
C SER A 89 15.49 -11.06 11.58
N SER A 90 14.87 -10.07 12.25
CA SER A 90 13.51 -10.24 12.83
C SER A 90 12.47 -10.64 11.77
N PHE A 91 12.51 -10.03 10.59
CA PHE A 91 11.59 -10.34 9.51
C PHE A 91 11.81 -11.75 8.94
N GLN A 92 13.06 -12.19 8.79
CA GLN A 92 13.37 -13.57 8.40
C GLN A 92 12.87 -14.58 9.43
N PHE A 93 12.99 -14.28 10.74
CA PHE A 93 12.45 -15.14 11.79
C PHE A 93 10.91 -15.23 11.70
N LEU A 94 10.22 -14.12 11.48
CA LEU A 94 8.78 -14.09 11.21
C LEU A 94 8.41 -15.00 10.05
N LEU A 95 9.10 -14.88 8.91
CA LEU A 95 8.80 -15.68 7.73
C LEU A 95 8.99 -17.18 7.98
N ASN A 96 10.10 -17.56 8.62
CA ASN A 96 10.37 -18.96 8.99
C ASN A 96 9.31 -19.51 9.96
N THR A 97 8.80 -18.68 10.85
CA THR A 97 7.74 -19.06 11.81
C THR A 97 6.41 -19.27 11.09
N ILE A 98 6.02 -18.36 10.20
CA ILE A 98 4.80 -18.49 9.39
C ILE A 98 4.83 -19.77 8.55
N GLN A 99 5.97 -20.12 7.95
CA GLN A 99 6.07 -21.33 7.11
C GLN A 99 5.73 -22.63 7.86
N GLN A 100 5.93 -22.68 9.18
CA GLN A 100 5.61 -23.87 9.98
C GLN A 100 4.10 -24.08 10.16
N THR A 101 3.29 -23.05 9.90
CA THR A 101 1.82 -23.09 10.01
C THR A 101 1.13 -23.64 8.77
N GLY A 102 1.84 -23.75 7.64
CA GLY A 102 1.24 -24.05 6.33
C GLY A 102 0.54 -22.86 5.67
N HIS A 103 0.47 -21.70 6.32
CA HIS A 103 -0.02 -20.45 5.73
C HIS A 103 1.14 -19.59 5.18
N SER A 104 0.79 -18.48 4.55
CA SER A 104 1.74 -17.53 3.98
C SER A 104 1.39 -16.10 4.39
N LEU A 105 2.37 -15.21 4.26
CA LEU A 105 2.27 -13.78 4.48
C LEU A 105 1.75 -13.07 3.22
N TYR A 106 0.78 -12.18 3.43
CA TYR A 106 0.47 -11.08 2.53
C TYR A 106 1.07 -9.80 3.13
N LEU A 107 2.13 -9.28 2.49
CA LEU A 107 2.77 -8.03 2.87
C LEU A 107 2.12 -6.84 2.15
N LEU A 108 1.65 -5.87 2.90
CA LEU A 108 1.15 -4.58 2.40
C LEU A 108 2.18 -3.50 2.72
N ILE A 109 2.59 -2.72 1.73
CA ILE A 109 3.55 -1.62 1.88
C ILE A 109 2.89 -0.35 1.35
N ASP A 110 2.63 0.59 2.24
CA ASP A 110 2.03 1.88 1.95
C ASP A 110 3.10 2.97 1.95
N GLU A 111 2.89 4.01 1.13
CA GLU A 111 3.77 5.17 1.00
C GLU A 111 5.24 4.77 0.76
N TYR A 112 5.48 3.76 -0.10
CA TYR A 112 6.80 3.16 -0.29
C TYR A 112 7.87 4.17 -0.77
N ASP A 113 7.42 5.24 -1.42
CA ASP A 113 8.19 6.33 -1.97
C ASP A 113 8.40 7.50 -1.00
N ASN A 114 7.84 7.44 0.22
CA ASN A 114 7.94 8.51 1.22
C ASN A 114 9.39 9.00 1.43
N PHE A 115 10.33 8.05 1.58
CA PHE A 115 11.74 8.39 1.74
C PHE A 115 12.30 9.21 0.58
N ALA A 116 11.92 8.89 -0.66
CA ALA A 116 12.39 9.66 -1.80
C ALA A 116 11.69 11.01 -1.88
N ASN A 117 10.39 11.08 -1.63
CA ASN A 117 9.65 12.33 -1.68
C ASN A 117 10.23 13.34 -0.68
N GLU A 118 10.44 12.93 0.57
CA GLU A 118 11.04 13.76 1.62
C GLU A 118 12.49 14.19 1.29
N LEU A 119 13.30 13.28 0.75
CA LEU A 119 14.70 13.56 0.40
C LEU A 119 14.89 14.35 -0.91
N MET A 120 13.88 14.38 -1.79
CA MET A 120 13.93 15.13 -3.05
C MET A 120 13.33 16.54 -2.92
N MET A 121 12.46 16.76 -1.93
CA MET A 121 11.80 18.06 -1.71
C MET A 121 12.68 19.08 -0.97
N GLY A 122 13.75 18.67 -0.28
CA GLY A 122 14.66 19.59 0.37
C GLY A 122 15.71 20.16 -0.60
N ARG A 123 15.85 21.48 -0.59
CA ARG A 123 16.62 22.24 -1.59
C ARG A 123 18.09 22.37 -1.23
N ARG A 124 18.80 21.28 -0.86
CA ARG A 124 20.24 21.36 -0.51
C ARG A 124 21.07 20.19 -1.06
N ASN A 125 22.26 20.49 -1.56
CA ASN A 125 23.26 19.52 -2.08
C ASN A 125 23.61 18.35 -1.14
N THR A 126 23.34 18.48 0.18
CA THR A 126 23.52 17.39 1.16
C THR A 126 22.51 16.24 0.98
N GLU A 127 21.42 16.46 0.26
CA GLU A 127 20.30 15.51 0.17
C GLU A 127 20.49 14.50 -0.96
N GLU A 128 21.17 14.87 -2.04
CA GLU A 128 21.57 13.94 -3.10
C GLU A 128 22.48 12.82 -2.56
N SER A 129 23.39 13.16 -1.63
CA SER A 129 24.21 12.18 -0.92
C SER A 129 23.39 11.27 0.02
N ARG A 130 22.31 11.77 0.62
CA ARG A 130 21.42 10.99 1.50
C ARG A 130 20.50 10.06 0.70
N TYR A 131 19.94 10.57 -0.39
CA TYR A 131 19.17 9.79 -1.36
C TYR A 131 19.99 8.59 -1.84
N GLN A 132 21.24 8.83 -2.26
CA GLN A 132 22.15 7.77 -2.68
C GLN A 132 22.50 6.80 -1.53
N ALA A 133 22.65 7.27 -0.29
CA ALA A 133 22.97 6.40 0.85
C ALA A 133 21.84 5.44 1.25
N ILE A 134 20.58 5.80 0.98
CA ILE A 134 19.39 5.05 1.44
C ILE A 134 18.78 4.21 0.31
N LEU A 135 18.75 4.75 -0.90
CA LEU A 135 18.07 4.16 -2.06
C LEU A 135 19.03 3.56 -3.08
N SER A 136 20.29 4.00 -3.14
CA SER A 136 21.30 3.48 -4.07
C SER A 136 22.26 2.47 -3.44
N GLY A 137 23.03 1.76 -4.27
CA GLY A 137 24.07 0.82 -3.80
C GLY A 137 23.53 -0.29 -2.88
N GLU A 138 23.95 -0.26 -1.62
CA GLU A 138 23.56 -1.14 -0.50
C GLU A 138 22.70 -0.43 0.56
N GLY A 139 21.99 0.63 0.19
CA GLY A 139 21.12 1.37 1.10
C GLY A 139 20.06 0.50 1.81
N CYS A 140 19.60 0.96 2.97
CA CYS A 140 18.75 0.16 3.87
C CYS A 140 17.40 -0.22 3.23
N VAL A 141 16.76 0.68 2.49
CA VAL A 141 15.48 0.44 1.81
C VAL A 141 15.67 -0.58 0.67
N LYS A 142 16.72 -0.41 -0.15
CA LYS A 142 17.03 -1.38 -1.21
C LYS A 142 17.33 -2.77 -0.65
N THR A 143 18.04 -2.84 0.47
CA THR A 143 18.32 -4.12 1.16
C THR A 143 17.05 -4.76 1.70
N LEU A 144 16.13 -3.97 2.25
CA LEU A 144 14.81 -4.45 2.66
C LEU A 144 14.04 -5.07 1.48
N PHE A 145 13.92 -4.37 0.35
CA PHE A 145 13.23 -4.91 -0.83
C PHE A 145 13.90 -6.17 -1.40
N LYS A 146 15.24 -6.26 -1.38
CA LYS A 146 15.94 -7.52 -1.72
C LYS A 146 15.54 -8.66 -0.78
N THR A 147 15.42 -8.41 0.52
CA THR A 147 14.96 -9.40 1.51
C THR A 147 13.51 -9.82 1.22
N ILE A 148 12.62 -8.87 0.93
CA ILE A 148 11.22 -9.17 0.56
C ILE A 148 11.18 -10.04 -0.70
N LYS A 149 11.95 -9.69 -1.74
CA LYS A 149 12.04 -10.47 -2.98
C LYS A 149 12.55 -11.89 -2.72
N ALA A 150 13.54 -12.06 -1.84
CA ALA A 150 14.02 -13.37 -1.43
C ALA A 150 12.98 -14.17 -0.61
N GLY A 151 12.10 -13.46 0.11
CA GLY A 151 10.93 -13.99 0.81
C GLY A 151 9.83 -14.48 -0.13
N ALA A 152 9.59 -13.74 -1.21
CA ALA A 152 8.56 -14.00 -2.20
C ALA A 152 8.76 -15.36 -2.90
N GLY A 153 7.71 -16.17 -2.93
CA GLY A 153 7.64 -17.44 -3.66
C GLY A 153 8.04 -18.68 -2.86
N ARG A 154 9.18 -18.68 -2.14
CA ARG A 154 9.67 -19.90 -1.43
C ARG A 154 9.83 -19.76 0.08
N ARG A 155 9.80 -18.55 0.62
CA ARG A 155 10.12 -18.27 2.04
C ARG A 155 8.98 -17.56 2.76
N GLY A 156 7.75 -18.01 2.52
CA GLY A 156 6.59 -17.61 3.32
C GLY A 156 5.90 -16.32 2.89
N ILE A 157 6.35 -15.58 1.88
CA ILE A 157 5.57 -14.47 1.30
C ILE A 157 4.85 -14.95 0.04
N ALA A 158 3.52 -14.91 0.06
CA ALA A 158 2.67 -15.25 -1.08
C ALA A 158 2.37 -14.04 -1.95
N ARG A 159 2.09 -12.89 -1.33
CA ARG A 159 1.73 -11.66 -2.05
C ARG A 159 2.39 -10.44 -1.41
N VAL A 160 2.72 -9.48 -2.27
CA VAL A 160 3.15 -8.14 -1.85
C VAL A 160 2.30 -7.14 -2.63
N PHE A 161 1.68 -6.20 -1.92
CA PHE A 161 0.94 -5.09 -2.52
C PHE A 161 1.56 -3.78 -2.04
N ILE A 162 1.86 -2.89 -2.98
CA ILE A 162 2.65 -1.69 -2.75
C ILE A 162 1.86 -0.49 -3.27
N THR A 163 1.74 0.56 -2.47
CA THR A 163 1.10 1.83 -2.80
C THR A 163 2.04 3.00 -2.55
N GLY A 164 1.91 4.04 -3.37
CA GLY A 164 2.71 5.27 -3.33
C GLY A 164 2.37 6.17 -4.51
N VAL A 165 2.96 7.37 -4.55
CA VAL A 165 2.61 8.42 -5.54
C VAL A 165 3.61 8.45 -6.70
N SER A 166 4.90 8.34 -6.39
CA SER A 166 6.01 8.54 -7.31
C SER A 166 6.61 7.22 -7.76
N PRO A 167 6.71 6.94 -9.08
CA PRO A 167 7.37 5.74 -9.59
C PRO A 167 8.92 5.84 -9.56
N VAL A 168 9.48 7.01 -9.23
CA VAL A 168 10.93 7.30 -9.31
C VAL A 168 11.76 6.35 -8.44
N VAL A 169 11.22 5.94 -7.30
CA VAL A 169 11.90 5.03 -6.38
C VAL A 169 12.00 3.62 -6.96
N MET A 170 10.97 3.16 -7.68
CA MET A 170 11.00 1.84 -8.32
C MET A 170 12.08 1.75 -9.39
N SER A 171 12.37 2.82 -10.14
CA SER A 171 13.44 2.80 -11.17
C SER A 171 14.82 2.55 -10.56
N ASP A 172 15.13 3.14 -9.42
CA ASP A 172 16.42 2.94 -8.72
C ASP A 172 16.47 1.59 -7.97
N LEU A 173 15.29 1.08 -7.57
CA LEU A 173 15.11 -0.26 -7.03
C LEU A 173 15.06 -1.36 -8.10
N THR A 174 15.08 -1.05 -9.41
CA THR A 174 14.91 -2.04 -10.51
C THR A 174 15.87 -3.23 -10.44
N SER A 175 17.12 -3.03 -9.98
CA SER A 175 18.05 -4.17 -9.76
C SER A 175 17.69 -5.02 -8.53
N GLY A 176 17.04 -4.43 -7.52
CA GLY A 176 16.67 -5.08 -6.25
C GLY A 176 15.29 -5.73 -6.26
N TYR A 177 14.32 -5.20 -7.01
CA TYR A 177 12.90 -5.59 -6.94
C TYR A 177 12.20 -5.69 -8.31
N ASN A 178 12.85 -6.26 -9.32
CA ASN A 178 12.28 -6.51 -10.66
C ASN A 178 11.11 -7.52 -10.74
N VAL A 179 10.49 -7.85 -9.61
CA VAL A 179 9.33 -8.78 -9.54
C VAL A 179 8.01 -8.03 -9.37
N ALA A 180 8.04 -6.71 -9.19
CA ALA A 180 6.85 -5.89 -9.12
C ALA A 180 6.24 -5.64 -10.50
N GLU A 181 4.91 -5.66 -10.56
CA GLU A 181 4.13 -5.28 -11.73
C GLU A 181 3.35 -4.00 -11.43
N ASN A 182 3.56 -2.97 -12.25
CA ASN A 182 2.82 -1.71 -12.15
C ASN A 182 1.46 -1.88 -12.81
N ILE A 183 0.41 -2.00 -12.01
CA ILE A 183 -0.96 -2.23 -12.51
C ILE A 183 -1.76 -0.95 -12.72
N TYR A 184 -1.33 0.19 -12.20
CA TYR A 184 -2.12 1.43 -12.19
C TYR A 184 -2.45 1.97 -13.59
N SER A 185 -1.66 1.62 -14.62
CA SER A 185 -1.92 2.02 -16.01
C SER A 185 -2.85 1.08 -16.78
N LEU A 186 -3.25 -0.06 -16.20
CA LEU A 186 -4.19 -0.96 -16.86
C LEU A 186 -5.59 -0.34 -16.91
N HIS A 187 -6.24 -0.37 -18.07
CA HIS A 187 -7.54 0.30 -18.29
C HIS A 187 -8.60 -0.05 -17.23
N ARG A 188 -8.63 -1.31 -16.77
CA ARG A 188 -9.58 -1.79 -15.74
C ARG A 188 -9.45 -1.07 -14.39
N PHE A 189 -8.31 -0.46 -14.13
CA PHE A 189 -8.03 0.31 -12.91
C PHE A 189 -8.07 1.82 -13.13
N ASN A 190 -8.39 2.31 -14.33
CA ASN A 190 -8.48 3.74 -14.61
C ASN A 190 -9.49 4.46 -13.69
N GLY A 191 -10.59 3.78 -13.35
CA GLY A 191 -11.61 4.27 -12.42
C GLY A 191 -11.29 4.11 -10.93
N LEU A 192 -10.12 3.57 -10.56
CA LEU A 192 -9.84 3.22 -9.16
C LEU A 192 -9.62 4.47 -8.28
N CYS A 193 -9.03 5.52 -8.84
CA CYS A 193 -8.58 6.70 -8.09
C CYS A 193 -9.49 7.92 -8.29
N GLY A 194 -10.74 7.75 -8.72
CA GLY A 194 -11.65 8.87 -8.93
C GLY A 194 -13.05 8.45 -9.37
N PHE A 195 -13.89 9.45 -9.61
CA PHE A 195 -15.29 9.25 -9.97
C PHE A 195 -15.52 9.43 -11.47
N ARG A 196 -16.48 8.69 -12.02
CA ARG A 196 -17.00 8.93 -13.37
C ARG A 196 -18.04 10.04 -13.38
N GLU A 197 -18.24 10.67 -14.53
CA GLU A 197 -19.20 11.76 -14.68
C GLU A 197 -20.64 11.33 -14.35
N ASP A 198 -21.03 10.11 -14.70
CA ASP A 198 -22.35 9.54 -14.39
C ASP A 198 -22.54 9.31 -12.88
N GLU A 199 -21.49 8.92 -12.16
CA GLU A 199 -21.50 8.78 -10.70
C GLU A 199 -21.69 10.16 -10.03
N ILE A 200 -20.96 11.18 -10.51
CA ILE A 200 -21.09 12.56 -10.01
C ILE A 200 -22.48 13.12 -10.33
N ALA A 201 -22.95 12.98 -11.57
CA ALA A 201 -24.27 13.45 -11.98
C ALA A 201 -25.38 12.80 -11.14
N THR A 202 -25.25 11.50 -10.85
CA THR A 202 -26.19 10.78 -9.98
C THR A 202 -26.16 11.30 -8.55
N ALA A 203 -24.98 11.57 -7.99
CA ALA A 203 -24.84 12.13 -6.65
C ALA A 203 -25.42 13.55 -6.56
N ILE A 204 -25.10 14.42 -7.52
CA ILE A 204 -25.63 15.79 -7.61
C ILE A 204 -27.17 15.77 -7.73
N ALA A 205 -27.72 14.93 -8.60
CA ALA A 205 -29.17 14.81 -8.77
C ALA A 205 -29.89 14.36 -7.48
N ARG A 206 -29.26 13.49 -6.68
CA ARG A 206 -29.77 13.11 -5.36
C ARG A 206 -29.77 14.28 -4.40
N ILE A 207 -28.67 15.05 -4.32
CA ILE A 207 -28.57 16.23 -3.45
C ILE A 207 -29.62 17.27 -3.83
N VAL A 208 -29.76 17.60 -5.11
CA VAL A 208 -30.75 18.58 -5.60
C VAL A 208 -32.17 18.17 -5.20
N ARG A 209 -32.51 16.88 -5.32
CA ARG A 209 -33.81 16.35 -4.91
C ARG A 209 -34.04 16.42 -3.40
N GLU A 210 -33.07 15.97 -2.60
CA GLU A 210 -33.19 15.92 -1.13
C GLU A 210 -33.24 17.33 -0.52
N CYS A 211 -32.48 18.27 -1.09
CA CYS A 211 -32.46 19.67 -0.66
C CYS A 211 -33.54 20.54 -1.32
N GLN A 212 -34.39 19.99 -2.20
CA GLN A 212 -35.45 20.70 -2.91
C GLN A 212 -34.94 21.93 -3.70
N LEU A 213 -33.77 21.76 -4.32
CA LEU A 213 -33.12 22.78 -5.12
C LEU A 213 -33.66 22.78 -6.56
N PRO A 214 -33.57 23.89 -7.31
CA PRO A 214 -33.94 23.93 -8.72
C PRO A 214 -33.04 22.99 -9.55
N ASP A 215 -33.62 22.29 -10.52
CA ASP A 215 -32.88 21.39 -11.43
C ASP A 215 -31.70 22.07 -12.14
N ALA A 216 -31.80 23.37 -12.41
CA ALA A 216 -30.73 24.16 -13.02
C ALA A 216 -29.42 24.14 -12.20
N GLN A 217 -29.51 23.95 -10.87
CA GLN A 217 -28.33 23.84 -10.02
C GLN A 217 -27.58 22.53 -10.22
N ALA A 218 -28.25 21.46 -10.67
CA ALA A 218 -27.58 20.21 -11.01
C ALA A 218 -26.63 20.41 -12.20
N GLU A 219 -27.10 21.10 -13.24
CA GLU A 219 -26.31 21.42 -14.43
C GLU A 219 -25.15 22.35 -14.11
N GLU A 220 -25.38 23.38 -13.30
CA GLU A 220 -24.33 24.31 -12.86
C GLU A 220 -23.24 23.59 -12.04
N ALA A 221 -23.64 22.75 -11.08
CA ALA A 221 -22.71 21.97 -10.27
C ALA A 221 -21.92 20.96 -11.13
N LEU A 222 -22.57 20.27 -12.07
CA LEU A 222 -21.89 19.32 -12.95
C LEU A 222 -20.90 20.04 -13.89
N ALA A 223 -21.27 21.21 -14.42
CA ALA A 223 -20.37 22.02 -15.24
C ALA A 223 -19.14 22.52 -14.44
N MET A 224 -19.35 22.90 -13.18
CA MET A 224 -18.26 23.26 -12.26
C MET A 224 -17.34 22.07 -12.02
N MET A 225 -17.89 20.90 -11.69
CA MET A 225 -17.12 19.67 -11.51
C MET A 225 -16.30 19.35 -12.77
N ARG A 226 -16.92 19.46 -13.95
CA ARG A 226 -16.25 19.19 -15.23
C ARG A 226 -15.09 20.15 -15.49
N THR A 227 -15.23 21.41 -15.08
CA THR A 227 -14.21 22.45 -15.31
C THR A 227 -13.01 22.27 -14.38
N PHE A 228 -13.24 21.96 -13.10
CA PHE A 228 -12.18 21.99 -12.09
C PHE A 228 -11.59 20.61 -11.76
N TYR A 229 -12.32 19.52 -12.00
CA TYR A 229 -11.95 18.20 -11.48
C TYR A 229 -11.78 17.11 -12.57
N ASN A 230 -12.29 17.31 -13.79
CA ASN A 230 -12.26 16.32 -14.89
C ASN A 230 -10.93 16.28 -15.69
N GLY A 231 -9.81 16.14 -14.99
CA GLY A 231 -8.47 16.24 -15.58
C GLY A 231 -7.66 14.94 -15.64
N TYR A 232 -8.13 13.86 -15.01
CA TYR A 232 -7.27 12.73 -14.70
C TYR A 232 -7.54 11.54 -15.60
N ARG A 233 -6.45 10.92 -16.06
CA ARG A 233 -6.46 9.72 -16.87
C ARG A 233 -5.21 8.91 -16.57
N PHE A 234 -5.40 7.70 -16.05
CA PHE A 234 -4.29 6.87 -15.57
C PHE A 234 -3.92 5.76 -16.57
N SER A 235 -4.81 5.44 -17.52
CA SER A 235 -4.54 4.48 -18.58
C SER A 235 -4.45 5.15 -19.95
N PRO A 236 -3.43 4.85 -20.77
CA PRO A 236 -3.36 5.32 -22.16
C PRO A 236 -4.37 4.62 -23.08
N ASP A 237 -4.91 3.47 -22.66
CA ASP A 237 -5.81 2.61 -23.46
C ASP A 237 -7.29 2.99 -23.29
N THR A 238 -7.58 4.19 -22.78
CA THR A 238 -8.94 4.70 -22.61
C THR A 238 -8.98 6.20 -22.84
N ASP A 239 -10.11 6.71 -23.33
CA ASP A 239 -10.41 8.13 -23.38
C ASP A 239 -11.30 8.57 -22.21
N GLN A 240 -11.63 7.65 -21.30
CA GLN A 240 -12.42 7.95 -20.12
C GLN A 240 -11.56 8.72 -19.10
N HIS A 241 -11.96 9.96 -18.86
CA HIS A 241 -11.41 10.76 -17.78
C HIS A 241 -12.14 10.40 -16.47
N ILE A 242 -11.42 10.61 -15.37
CA ILE A 242 -11.97 10.52 -14.03
C ILE A 242 -11.80 11.85 -13.31
N TYR A 243 -12.73 12.10 -12.40
CA TYR A 243 -12.77 13.28 -11.59
C TYR A 243 -11.98 13.04 -10.31
N ASN A 244 -11.14 14.01 -9.95
CA ASN A 244 -10.36 13.93 -8.71
C ASN A 244 -11.29 13.80 -7.49
N PRO A 245 -11.08 12.81 -6.60
CA PRO A 245 -11.85 12.68 -5.37
C PRO A 245 -11.42 13.67 -4.26
N THR A 246 -10.31 14.40 -4.44
CA THR A 246 -9.78 15.41 -3.50
C THR A 246 -9.96 16.85 -3.97
#